data_AF-A0A7V7K0T2-F1
#
_entry.id   AF-A0A7V7K0T2-F1
#
_cell.length_a   1.000
_cell.length_b   1.000
_cell.length_c   1.000
_cell.angle_alpha   90.00
_cell.angle_beta   90.00
_cell.angle_gamma   90.00
#
_symmetry.space_group_name_H-M   'P 1'
#
loop_
_entity.id
_entity.type
_entity.pdbx_description
1 polymer ?
#
loop_
_entity_poly.entity_id
_entity_poly.type
_entity_poly.pdbx_seq_one_letter_code
_entity_poly.pdbx_strand_id
1 'polypeptide(L)'
;MAPGAKKTDKPRKKAVALRYDRSQDPAPRVLAKGAGPVAEKILALAREHNIPIQENSDLVEILAQLDLNEQIPASTYLLVAEILAFVYRTNESYTP
;
A
#
# COMPACT_ATOMS: atom_id res chain seq x y z
N MET A 1 29.81 24.59 23.03
CA MET A 1 28.36 24.76 22.73
C MET A 1 28.04 23.90 21.51
N ALA A 2 26.88 23.24 21.51
CA ALA A 2 26.62 21.91 20.93
C ALA A 2 26.93 21.72 19.42
N PRO A 3 27.40 20.52 19.02
CA PRO A 3 27.46 20.12 17.61
C PRO A 3 26.05 19.90 17.05
N GLY A 4 25.82 20.40 15.84
CA GLY A 4 24.54 20.31 15.13
C GLY A 4 24.06 18.87 15.01
N ALA A 5 22.81 18.63 15.41
CA ALA A 5 22.17 17.33 15.34
C ALA A 5 22.21 16.78 13.91
N LYS A 6 22.91 15.65 13.74
CA LYS A 6 22.82 14.82 12.53
C LYS A 6 21.35 14.43 12.34
N LYS A 7 20.67 15.00 11.32
CA LYS A 7 19.41 14.45 10.82
C LYS A 7 19.74 13.05 10.30
N THR A 8 19.41 12.03 11.10
CA THR A 8 19.52 10.64 10.68
C THR A 8 18.52 10.43 9.56
N ASP A 9 19.01 10.42 8.31
CA ASP A 9 18.26 10.11 7.10
C ASP A 9 17.95 8.61 7.10
N LYS A 10 17.10 8.17 8.04
CA LYS A 10 16.51 6.83 7.96
C LYS A 10 15.41 6.91 6.89
N PRO A 11 15.37 5.97 5.92
CA PRO A 11 14.30 5.95 4.94
C PRO A 11 12.96 5.93 5.69
N ARG A 12 12.14 6.95 5.43
CA ARG A 12 10.84 7.07 6.07
C ARG A 12 9.95 5.96 5.50
N LYS A 13 9.46 5.07 6.36
CA LYS A 13 8.47 4.06 5.96
C LYS A 13 7.32 4.74 5.22
N LYS A 14 6.89 4.12 4.14
CA LYS A 14 5.70 4.52 3.38
C LYS A 14 4.66 3.43 3.51
N ALA A 15 3.39 3.81 3.45
CA ALA A 15 2.27 2.87 3.42
C ALA A 15 1.21 3.41 2.47
N VAL A 16 0.60 2.50 1.72
CA VAL A 16 -0.52 2.77 0.82
C VAL A 16 -1.62 1.76 1.11
N ALA A 17 -2.84 2.25 1.32
CA ALA A 17 -4.03 1.43 1.52
C ALA A 17 -4.83 1.38 0.22
N LEU A 18 -5.19 0.17 -0.20
CA LEU A 18 -5.93 -0.09 -1.42
C LEU A 18 -7.32 -0.62 -1.08
N ARG A 19 -8.30 -0.30 -1.93
CA ARG A 19 -9.61 -0.95 -1.94
C ARG A 19 -9.92 -1.44 -3.34
N TYR A 20 -10.57 -2.59 -3.41
CA TYR A 20 -11.11 -3.10 -4.65
C TYR A 20 -12.48 -3.73 -4.40
N ASP A 21 -13.52 -3.11 -4.95
CA ASP A 21 -14.85 -3.69 -4.98
C ASP A 21 -15.13 -4.21 -6.39
N ARG A 22 -15.08 -5.53 -6.59
CA ARG A 22 -15.30 -6.16 -7.92
C ARG A 22 -16.65 -5.82 -8.54
N SER A 23 -17.64 -5.43 -7.73
CA SER A 23 -19.00 -5.12 -8.22
C SER A 23 -19.14 -3.68 -8.69
N GLN A 24 -18.25 -2.78 -8.26
CA GLN A 24 -18.38 -1.33 -8.50
C GLN A 24 -17.16 -0.71 -9.16
N ASP A 25 -15.97 -1.24 -8.90
CA ASP A 25 -14.70 -0.69 -9.36
C ASP A 25 -14.13 -1.54 -10.50
N PRO A 26 -13.79 -0.93 -11.67
CA PRO A 26 -13.11 -1.64 -12.74
C PRO A 26 -11.64 -1.99 -12.39
N ALA A 27 -11.06 -1.31 -11.39
CA ALA A 27 -9.72 -1.56 -10.88
C ALA A 27 -9.60 -1.14 -9.40
N PRO A 28 -8.66 -1.71 -8.62
CA PRO A 28 -8.38 -1.24 -7.27
C PRO A 28 -7.98 0.23 -7.26
N ARG A 29 -8.25 0.91 -6.15
CA ARG A 29 -7.95 2.33 -5.99
C ARG A 29 -7.22 2.61 -4.69
N VAL A 30 -6.47 3.70 -4.68
CA VAL A 30 -5.78 4.18 -3.47
C VAL A 30 -6.77 4.89 -2.56
N LEU A 31 -6.97 4.41 -1.34
CA LEU A 31 -7.80 5.10 -0.34
C LEU A 31 -6.99 5.96 0.62
N ALA A 32 -5.76 5.55 0.93
CA ALA A 32 -4.87 6.31 1.79
C ALA A 32 -3.42 6.09 1.37
N LYS A 33 -2.59 7.12 1.52
CA LYS A 33 -1.14 7.04 1.36
C LYS A 33 -0.45 7.92 2.39
N GLY A 34 0.72 7.52 2.85
CA GLY A 34 1.45 8.28 3.87
C GLY A 34 2.89 7.86 4.02
N ALA A 35 3.68 8.73 4.67
CA ALA A 35 5.07 8.48 5.02
C ALA A 35 5.32 8.80 6.51
N GLY A 36 6.32 8.12 7.10
CA GLY A 36 6.72 8.32 8.48
C GLY A 36 5.56 8.11 9.46
N PRO A 37 5.22 9.09 10.33
CA PRO A 37 4.15 8.94 11.31
C PRO A 37 2.77 8.62 10.70
N VAL A 38 2.49 9.11 9.49
CA VAL A 38 1.22 8.82 8.80
C VAL A 38 1.18 7.36 8.35
N ALA A 39 2.29 6.84 7.82
CA ALA A 39 2.40 5.44 7.43
C ALA A 39 2.19 4.50 8.63
N GLU A 40 2.81 4.81 9.78
CA GLU A 40 2.63 4.03 11.01
C GLU A 40 1.17 4.03 11.48
N LYS A 41 0.44 5.16 11.36
CA LYS A 41 -1.00 5.23 11.66
C LYS A 41 -1.84 4.37 10.70
N ILE A 42 -1.54 4.41 9.40
CA ILE A 42 -2.22 3.57 8.40
C ILE A 42 -2.03 2.09 8.74
N LEU A 43 -0.80 1.68 9.06
CA LEU A 43 -0.49 0.30 9.43
C LEU A 43 -1.16 -0.11 10.76
N ALA A 44 -1.22 0.79 11.74
CA ALA A 44 -1.91 0.53 13.00
C ALA A 44 -3.41 0.27 12.79
N LEU A 45 -4.08 1.13 12.01
CA LEU A 45 -5.49 0.96 11.66
C LEU A 45 -5.73 -0.33 10.85
N ALA A 46 -4.85 -0.64 9.90
CA ALA A 46 -4.94 -1.89 9.14
C ALA A 46 -4.89 -3.11 10.06
N ARG A 47 -3.97 -3.14 11.04
CA ARG A 47 -3.91 -4.22 12.04
C ARG A 47 -5.16 -4.29 12.91
N GLU A 48 -5.65 -3.15 13.39
CA GLU A 48 -6.86 -3.05 14.23
C GLU A 48 -8.10 -3.60 13.50
N HIS A 49 -8.21 -3.33 12.21
CA HIS A 49 -9.33 -3.77 11.39
C HIS A 49 -9.10 -5.11 10.67
N ASN A 50 -8.03 -5.84 11.00
CA ASN A 50 -7.66 -7.12 10.36
C ASN A 50 -7.53 -7.02 8.83
N ILE A 51 -7.07 -5.87 8.32
CA ILE A 51 -6.75 -5.68 6.91
C ILE A 51 -5.38 -6.31 6.63
N PRO A 52 -5.24 -7.17 5.60
CA PRO A 52 -3.96 -7.76 5.21
C PRO A 52 -2.90 -6.71 4.91
N ILE A 53 -1.69 -6.90 5.44
CA ILE A 53 -0.55 -6.00 5.22
C ILE A 53 0.54 -6.79 4.50
N GLN A 54 0.95 -6.29 3.33
CA GLN A 54 2.06 -6.81 2.55
C GLN A 54 3.19 -5.78 2.53
N GLU A 55 4.41 -6.21 2.86
CA GLU A 55 5.60 -5.36 2.78
C GLU A 55 6.26 -5.54 1.40
N ASN A 56 6.21 -4.49 0.57
CA ASN A 56 6.91 -4.44 -0.70
C ASN A 56 7.32 -2.99 -1.01
N SER A 57 8.60 -2.69 -0.83
CA SER A 57 9.13 -1.32 -0.98
C SER A 57 8.94 -0.77 -2.40
N ASP A 58 9.20 -1.57 -3.43
CA ASP A 58 9.09 -1.12 -4.83
C ASP A 58 7.64 -0.77 -5.19
N LEU A 59 6.69 -1.62 -4.79
CA LEU A 59 5.27 -1.36 -5.04
C LEU A 59 4.74 -0.19 -4.23
N VAL A 60 5.18 -0.03 -2.98
CA VAL A 60 4.80 1.13 -2.17
C VAL A 60 5.30 2.42 -2.82
N GLU A 61 6.52 2.44 -3.37
CA GLU A 61 7.05 3.61 -4.09
C GLU A 61 6.20 3.97 -5.31
N ILE A 62 5.83 2.98 -6.12
CA ILE A 62 5.00 3.18 -7.31
C ILE A 62 3.59 3.65 -6.92
N LEU A 63 2.94 2.96 -5.99
CA LEU A 63 1.57 3.27 -5.57
C LEU A 63 1.48 4.60 -4.82
N ALA A 64 2.56 5.04 -4.17
CA ALA A 64 2.61 6.36 -3.54
C ALA A 64 2.58 7.51 -4.56
N GLN A 65 2.89 7.25 -5.84
CA GLN A 65 2.79 8.24 -6.92
C GLN A 65 1.34 8.52 -7.33
N LEU A 66 0.42 7.56 -7.14
CA LEU A 66 -1.00 7.71 -7.47
C LEU A 66 -1.72 8.59 -6.47
N ASP A 67 -2.67 9.40 -6.92
CA ASP A 67 -3.48 10.26 -6.07
C ASP A 67 -4.56 9.52 -5.27
N LEU A 68 -5.04 10.18 -4.22
CA LEU A 68 -6.11 9.62 -3.40
C LEU A 68 -7.38 9.45 -4.25
N ASN A 69 -8.01 8.30 -4.09
CA ASN A 69 -9.16 7.82 -4.86
C ASN A 69 -8.87 7.56 -6.34
N GLU A 70 -7.63 7.66 -6.79
CA GLU A 70 -7.24 7.30 -8.14
C GLU A 70 -7.23 5.78 -8.31
N GLN A 71 -7.68 5.31 -9.48
CA GLN A 71 -7.65 3.90 -9.85
C GLN A 71 -6.23 3.53 -10.29
N ILE A 72 -5.78 2.33 -9.93
CA ILE A 72 -4.47 1.84 -10.36
C ILE A 72 -4.53 1.56 -11.86
N PRO A 73 -3.70 2.21 -12.69
CA PRO A 73 -3.69 1.97 -14.12
C PRO A 73 -3.21 0.55 -14.45
N ALA A 74 -3.72 -0.01 -15.55
CA ALA A 74 -3.45 -1.39 -15.97
C ALA A 74 -1.94 -1.68 -16.17
N SER A 75 -1.16 -0.67 -16.55
CA SER A 75 0.30 -0.75 -16.66
C SER A 75 0.99 -1.01 -15.32
N THR A 76 0.45 -0.47 -14.23
CA THR A 76 0.89 -0.76 -12.85
C THR A 76 0.28 -2.06 -12.32
N TYR A 77 -0.88 -2.46 -12.86
CA TYR A 77 -1.59 -3.68 -12.47
C TYR A 77 -0.79 -4.95 -12.73
N LEU A 78 0.00 -5.01 -13.81
CA LEU A 78 0.91 -6.15 -14.04
C LEU A 78 1.91 -6.35 -12.89
N LEU A 79 2.32 -5.28 -12.22
CA LEU A 79 3.22 -5.32 -11.06
C LEU A 79 2.46 -5.59 -9.74
N VAL A 80 1.21 -5.10 -9.62
CA VAL A 80 0.34 -5.30 -8.43
C VAL A 80 -0.35 -6.68 -8.45
N ALA A 81 -0.47 -7.32 -9.62
CA ALA A 81 -1.15 -8.60 -9.82
C ALA A 81 -0.55 -9.73 -8.98
N GLU A 82 0.77 -9.73 -8.75
CA GLU A 82 1.43 -10.74 -7.91
C GLU A 82 1.00 -10.63 -6.44
N ILE A 83 0.84 -9.40 -5.91
CA ILE A 83 0.32 -9.19 -4.55
C ILE A 83 -1.16 -9.52 -4.47
N LEU A 84 -1.96 -9.12 -5.46
CA LEU A 84 -3.37 -9.46 -5.50
C LEU A 84 -3.56 -10.98 -5.53
N ALA A 85 -2.77 -11.70 -6.34
CA ALA A 85 -2.79 -13.16 -6.36
C ALA A 85 -2.45 -13.77 -4.99
N PHE A 86 -1.51 -13.20 -4.24
CA PHE A 86 -1.21 -13.63 -2.87
C PHE A 86 -2.38 -13.38 -1.89
N VAL A 87 -2.98 -12.19 -1.93
CA VAL A 87 -4.14 -11.85 -1.10
C VAL A 87 -5.34 -12.76 -1.44
N TYR A 88 -5.61 -12.99 -2.72
CA TYR A 88 -6.70 -13.88 -3.15
C TYR A 88 -6.45 -15.34 -2.79
N ARG A 89 -5.21 -15.84 -2.92
CA ARG A 89 -4.86 -17.22 -2.53
C ARG A 89 -4.98 -17.45 -1.03
N THR A 90 -4.81 -16.40 -0.22
CA THR A 90 -4.99 -16.46 1.23
C THR A 90 -6.48 -16.37 1.62
N ASN A 91 -7.34 -15.82 0.75
CA ASN A 91 -8.73 -15.52 1.09
C ASN A 91 -9.75 -16.54 0.55
N GLU A 92 -9.53 -17.21 -0.59
CA GLU A 92 -10.37 -18.34 -1.02
C GLU A 92 -9.79 -19.06 -2.25
N SER A 93 -9.95 -20.38 -2.28
CA SER A 93 -9.60 -21.31 -3.35
C SER A 93 -10.05 -20.82 -4.73
N TYR A 94 -9.10 -20.61 -5.66
CA TYR A 94 -9.40 -20.48 -7.09
C TYR A 94 -8.71 -21.59 -7.87
N THR A 95 -9.52 -22.52 -8.39
CA THR A 95 -9.18 -23.42 -9.50
C THR A 95 -9.42 -22.64 -10.80
N PRO A 96 -8.48 -22.67 -11.77
CA PRO A 96 -8.58 -21.93 -13.02
C PRO A 96 -9.84 -22.22 -13.84
#